data_AF-A0A2D5JLB0-F1
#
_entry.id   AF-A0A2D5JLB0-F1
#
_cell.length_a   1.000
_cell.length_b   1.000
_cell.length_c   1.000
_cell.angle_alpha   90.00
_cell.angle_beta   90.00
_cell.angle_gamma   90.00
#
_symmetry.space_group_name_H-M   'P 1'
#
loop_
_entity.id
_entity.type
_entity.pdbx_description
1 polymer ?
#
loop_
_entity_poly.entity_id
_entity_poly.type
_entity_poly.pdbx_seq_one_letter_code
_entity_poly.pdbx_strand_id
1 'polypeptide(L)'
;MKVAVIGATGMVGTVMLKVLTERKFPVTELIPVASKTSVGKTISWQDNDYRVHSLQEALLKKPDLALFSAGSACSLAWAPKFAAVGTSVVDNSSAWRMKVGH
;
A
#
# COMPACT_ATOMS: atom_id res chain seq x y z
N MET A 1 -7.84 1.39 11.65
CA MET A 1 -6.62 1.86 10.96
C MET A 1 -6.83 1.78 9.45
N LYS A 2 -6.65 2.87 8.72
CA LYS A 2 -6.66 2.90 7.25
C LYS A 2 -5.34 2.37 6.71
N VAL A 3 -5.39 1.30 5.93
CA VAL A 3 -4.18 0.64 5.42
C VAL A 3 -4.16 0.68 3.90
N ALA A 4 -3.12 1.27 3.34
CA ALA A 4 -2.84 1.19 1.91
C ALA A 4 -1.86 0.04 1.62
N VAL A 5 -2.16 -0.77 0.61
CA VAL A 5 -1.25 -1.81 0.12
C VAL A 5 -0.82 -1.43 -1.29
N ILE A 6 0.43 -0.97 -1.44
CA ILE A 6 0.99 -0.52 -2.71
C ILE A 6 1.64 -1.71 -3.42
N GLY A 7 1.12 -2.05 -4.60
CA GLY A 7 1.43 -3.30 -5.29
C GLY A 7 0.45 -4.43 -4.93
N ALA A 8 -0.79 -4.11 -4.55
CA ALA A 8 -1.80 -5.06 -4.08
C ALA A 8 -2.12 -6.20 -5.07
N THR A 9 -1.95 -5.98 -6.38
CA THR A 9 -2.17 -7.01 -7.41
C THR A 9 -0.92 -7.82 -7.76
N GLY A 10 0.23 -7.51 -7.16
CA GLY A 10 1.46 -8.26 -7.33
C GLY A 10 1.58 -9.41 -6.32
N MET A 11 2.51 -10.34 -6.56
CA MET A 11 2.67 -11.56 -5.75
C MET A 11 2.85 -11.28 -4.24
N VAL A 12 3.70 -10.32 -3.88
CA VAL A 12 3.91 -9.99 -2.46
C VAL A 12 2.71 -9.24 -1.88
N GLY A 13 2.07 -8.36 -2.65
CA GLY A 13 0.90 -7.61 -2.21
C GLY A 13 -0.30 -8.51 -1.90
N THR A 14 -0.54 -9.53 -2.71
CA THR A 14 -1.60 -10.52 -2.45
C THR A 14 -1.32 -11.33 -1.17
N VAL A 15 -0.05 -11.67 -0.91
CA VAL A 15 0.36 -12.32 0.35
C VAL A 15 0.20 -11.37 1.54
N MET A 16 0.57 -10.10 1.41
CA MET A 16 0.34 -9.08 2.46
C MET A 16 -1.15 -9.02 2.83
N LEU A 17 -2.04 -8.95 1.83
CA LEU A 17 -3.49 -8.96 2.05
C LEU A 17 -3.96 -10.23 2.77
N LYS A 18 -3.48 -11.41 2.35
CA LYS A 18 -3.80 -12.69 3.00
C LYS A 18 -3.37 -12.69 4.47
N VAL A 19 -2.13 -12.27 4.75
CA VAL A 19 -1.57 -12.25 6.12
C VAL A 19 -2.32 -11.24 7.00
N LEU A 20 -2.70 -10.07 6.47
CA LEU A 20 -3.53 -9.11 7.21
C LEU A 20 -4.83 -9.75 7.71
N THR A 21 -5.48 -10.57 6.88
CA THR A 21 -6.68 -11.32 7.26
C THR A 21 -6.37 -12.42 8.29
N GLU A 22 -5.38 -13.27 8.03
CA GLU A 22 -5.02 -14.38 8.93
C GLU A 22 -4.64 -13.90 10.33
N ARG A 23 -3.97 -12.74 10.42
CA ARG A 23 -3.56 -12.13 11.68
C ARG A 23 -4.66 -11.29 12.34
N LYS A 24 -5.84 -11.20 11.74
CA LYS A 24 -6.96 -10.34 12.17
C LYS A 24 -6.47 -8.90 12.43
N PHE A 25 -5.62 -8.39 11.53
CA PHE A 25 -5.07 -7.05 11.68
C PHE A 25 -6.21 -6.01 11.64
N PRO A 26 -6.22 -4.99 12.51
CA PRO A 26 -7.36 -4.08 12.70
C PRO A 26 -7.50 -3.03 11.58
N VAL A 27 -7.65 -3.49 10.35
CA VAL A 27 -7.92 -2.67 9.16
C VAL A 27 -9.37 -2.19 9.19
N THR A 28 -9.59 -0.88 9.22
CA THR A 28 -10.93 -0.26 9.16
C THR A 28 -11.28 0.24 7.76
N GLU A 29 -10.27 0.53 6.94
CA GLU A 29 -10.42 0.87 5.52
C GLU A 29 -9.21 0.28 4.78
N LEU A 30 -9.45 -0.62 3.82
CA LEU A 30 -8.41 -1.10 2.91
C LEU A 30 -8.35 -0.19 1.68
N ILE A 31 -7.14 0.23 1.30
CA ILE A 31 -6.88 1.04 0.11
C ILE A 31 -5.91 0.25 -0.77
N PRO A 32 -6.39 -0.66 -1.64
CA PRO A 32 -5.50 -1.40 -2.52
C PRO A 32 -5.02 -0.51 -3.66
N VAL A 33 -3.72 -0.49 -3.90
CA VAL A 33 -3.08 0.35 -4.92
C VAL A 33 -2.25 -0.50 -5.86
N ALA A 34 -2.36 -0.26 -7.16
CA ALA A 34 -1.54 -0.93 -8.16
C ALA A 34 -1.22 -0.02 -9.36
N SER A 35 -0.64 -0.60 -10.41
CA SER A 35 -0.26 0.09 -11.64
C SER A 35 -1.47 0.74 -12.33
N LYS A 36 -1.20 1.71 -13.23
CA LYS A 36 -2.23 2.40 -14.03
C LYS A 36 -3.18 1.43 -14.76
N THR A 37 -2.66 0.31 -15.25
CA THR A 37 -3.43 -0.74 -15.94
C THR A 37 -4.36 -1.54 -15.03
N SER A 38 -4.19 -1.44 -13.71
CA SER A 38 -5.00 -2.10 -12.70
C SER A 38 -5.96 -1.15 -11.98
N VAL A 39 -5.74 0.17 -12.06
CA VAL A 39 -6.65 1.17 -11.47
C VAL A 39 -8.06 0.99 -12.03
N GLY A 40 -9.05 1.01 -11.15
CA GLY A 40 -10.46 0.81 -11.50
C GLY A 40 -10.91 -0.64 -11.55
N LYS A 41 -9.99 -1.62 -11.59
CA LYS A 41 -10.34 -3.02 -11.34
C LYS A 41 -10.75 -3.22 -9.89
N THR A 42 -11.46 -4.30 -9.64
CA THR A 42 -11.86 -4.72 -8.29
C THR A 42 -10.97 -5.86 -7.83
N ILE A 43 -10.62 -5.87 -6.54
CA ILE A 43 -10.08 -7.05 -5.87
C ILE A 43 -11.03 -7.43 -4.72
N SER A 44 -11.21 -8.73 -4.51
CA SER A 44 -11.92 -9.23 -3.35
C SER A 44 -10.95 -9.44 -2.19
N TRP A 45 -11.30 -8.94 -1.02
CA TRP A 45 -10.54 -9.14 0.21
C TRP A 45 -11.50 -9.32 1.39
N GLN A 46 -11.40 -10.47 2.04
CA GLN A 46 -12.45 -10.97 2.94
C GLN A 46 -13.79 -11.05 2.18
N ASP A 47 -14.90 -10.73 2.82
CA ASP A 47 -16.24 -10.76 2.23
C ASP A 47 -16.60 -9.46 1.49
N ASN A 48 -15.60 -8.64 1.11
CA ASN A 48 -15.80 -7.33 0.51
C ASN A 48 -14.98 -7.14 -0.77
N ASP A 49 -15.52 -6.33 -1.66
CA ASP A 49 -14.89 -5.93 -2.92
C ASP A 49 -14.35 -4.50 -2.83
N TYR A 50 -13.11 -4.32 -3.28
CA TYR A 50 -12.40 -3.05 -3.22
C TYR A 50 -11.94 -2.62 -4.60
N ARG A 51 -12.25 -1.37 -4.96
CA ARG A 51 -11.68 -0.73 -6.16
C ARG A 51 -10.18 -0.48 -5.95
N VAL A 52 -9.38 -0.87 -6.94
CA VAL A 52 -7.96 -0.54 -7.00
C VAL A 52 -7.79 0.94 -7.30
N HIS A 53 -7.05 1.62 -6.44
CA HIS A 53 -6.72 3.03 -6.51
C HIS A 53 -5.36 3.27 -7.17
N SER A 54 -5.19 4.47 -7.71
CA SER A 54 -3.89 5.02 -8.05
C SER A 54 -3.12 5.49 -6.80
N LEU A 55 -1.80 5.64 -6.93
CA LEU A 55 -0.96 6.21 -5.86
C LEU A 55 -1.42 7.60 -5.41
N GLN A 56 -1.86 8.44 -6.35
CA GLN A 56 -2.35 9.79 -6.05
C GLN A 56 -3.66 9.75 -5.25
N GLU A 57 -4.63 8.92 -5.66
CA GLU A 57 -5.89 8.76 -4.91
C GLU A 57 -5.63 8.22 -3.50
N ALA A 58 -4.72 7.26 -3.36
CA ALA A 58 -4.35 6.71 -2.06
C ALA A 58 -3.66 7.74 -1.17
N LEU A 59 -2.79 8.58 -1.72
CA LEU A 59 -2.16 9.69 -0.98
C LEU A 59 -3.22 10.67 -0.45
N LEU A 60 -4.20 11.03 -1.27
CA LEU A 60 -5.29 11.93 -0.88
C LEU A 60 -6.19 11.34 0.22
N LYS A 61 -6.29 10.02 0.29
CA LYS A 61 -7.02 9.31 1.35
C LYS A 61 -6.29 9.33 2.70
N LYS A 62 -5.01 9.72 2.74
CA LYS A 62 -4.18 9.84 3.95
C LYS A 62 -4.27 8.58 4.84
N PRO A 63 -3.79 7.42 4.37
CA PRO A 63 -3.80 6.20 5.18
C PRO A 63 -2.93 6.38 6.43
N ASP A 64 -3.26 5.65 7.50
CA ASP A 64 -2.44 5.61 8.70
C ASP A 64 -1.14 4.81 8.45
N LEU A 65 -1.27 3.72 7.68
CA LEU A 65 -0.19 2.80 7.33
C LEU A 65 -0.19 2.54 5.81
N ALA A 66 0.98 2.59 5.19
CA ALA A 66 1.16 2.15 3.81
C ALA A 66 2.24 1.07 3.70
N LEU A 67 1.85 -0.11 3.23
CA LEU A 67 2.72 -1.24 2.95
C LEU A 67 3.16 -1.18 1.48
N PHE A 68 4.44 -0.91 1.24
CA PHE A 68 4.98 -0.78 -0.10
C PHE A 68 5.63 -2.08 -0.58
N SER A 69 5.17 -2.57 -1.72
CA SER A 69 5.81 -3.64 -2.49
C SER A 69 5.66 -3.42 -4.00
N ALA A 70 6.10 -2.25 -4.46
CA ALA A 70 6.02 -1.82 -5.86
C ALA A 70 7.38 -1.42 -6.48
N GLY A 71 8.48 -1.90 -5.89
CA GLY A 71 9.85 -1.67 -6.36
C GLY A 71 10.44 -0.33 -5.90
N SER A 72 11.78 -0.26 -5.94
CA SER A 72 12.55 0.85 -5.34
C SER A 72 12.28 2.20 -6.00
N ALA A 73 12.09 2.25 -7.32
CA ALA A 73 11.80 3.50 -8.03
C ALA A 73 10.44 4.10 -7.60
N CYS A 74 9.41 3.26 -7.44
CA CYS A 74 8.12 3.71 -6.94
C CYS A 74 8.24 4.19 -5.49
N SER A 75 8.92 3.43 -4.64
CA SER A 75 9.15 3.78 -3.24
C SER A 75 9.86 5.13 -3.09
N LEU A 76 10.98 5.34 -3.79
CA LEU A 76 11.73 6.61 -3.75
C LEU A 76 10.86 7.82 -4.14
N ALA A 77 9.95 7.66 -5.11
CA ALA A 77 9.11 8.74 -5.59
C ALA A 77 7.88 9.02 -4.70
N TRP A 78 7.35 8.01 -4.02
CA TRP A 78 6.05 8.11 -3.34
C TRP A 78 6.10 7.94 -1.83
N ALA A 79 6.97 7.10 -1.28
CA ALA A 79 7.08 6.91 0.17
C ALA A 79 7.27 8.25 0.93
N PRO A 80 8.13 9.18 0.48
CA PRO A 80 8.28 10.48 1.16
C PRO A 80 7.00 11.33 1.12
N LYS A 81 6.19 11.22 0.06
CA LYS A 81 4.92 11.95 -0.06
C LYS A 81 3.89 11.42 0.92
N PHE A 82 3.80 10.10 1.07
CA PHE A 82 2.95 9.47 2.09
C PHE A 82 3.41 9.86 3.50
N ALA A 83 4.71 9.77 3.78
CA ALA A 83 5.26 10.19 5.07
C ALA A 83 4.95 11.68 5.39
N ALA A 84 5.07 12.56 4.40
CA ALA A 84 4.77 13.99 4.54
C ALA A 84 3.31 14.31 4.90
N VAL A 85 2.37 13.40 4.64
CA VAL A 85 0.96 13.54 5.05
C VAL A 85 0.62 12.78 6.34
N GLY A 86 1.63 12.30 7.06
CA GLY A 86 1.49 11.61 8.34
C GLY A 86 1.30 10.10 8.24
N THR A 87 1.40 9.51 7.05
CA THR A 87 1.33 8.05 6.87
C THR A 87 2.62 7.38 7.35
N SER A 88 2.52 6.36 8.18
CA SER A 88 3.64 5.45 8.45
C SER A 88 3.89 4.56 7.23
N VAL A 89 5.11 4.59 6.67
CA VAL A 89 5.46 3.80 5.49
C VAL A 89 6.34 2.62 5.90
N VAL A 90 5.93 1.41 5.50
CA VAL A 90 6.74 0.19 5.60
C VAL A 90 7.06 -0.28 4.18
N ASP A 91 8.32 -0.18 3.78
CA ASP A 91 8.75 -0.49 2.42
C ASP A 91 9.53 -1.81 2.34
N ASN A 92 9.01 -2.75 1.55
CA ASN A 92 9.63 -4.04 1.28
C ASN A 92 10.74 -3.95 0.21
N SER A 93 10.91 -2.80 -0.45
CA SER A 93 11.99 -2.60 -1.43
C SER A 93 13.37 -2.42 -0.78
N SER A 94 14.40 -2.29 -1.60
CA SER A 94 15.76 -1.96 -1.15
C SER A 94 16.01 -0.45 -0.99
N ALA A 95 15.06 0.41 -1.38
CA ALA A 95 15.24 1.86 -1.54
C ALA A 95 15.79 2.58 -0.29
N TRP A 96 15.42 2.12 0.91
CA TRP A 96 15.67 2.83 2.17
C TRP A 96 16.51 2.06 3.18
N ARG A 97 16.88 0.80 2.89
CA ARG A 97 17.47 -0.12 3.89
C ARG A 97 18.79 0.38 4.51
N MET A 98 19.60 1.12 3.73
CA MET A 98 20.93 1.58 4.14
C MET A 98 21.01 3.09 4.35
N LYS A 99 19.86 3.74 4.42
CA LYS A 99 19.72 5.17 4.20
C LYS A 99 19.44 5.82 5.56
N VAL A 100 20.35 6.68 6.03
CA VAL A 100 20.36 7.21 7.41
C VAL A 100 19.59 8.53 7.49
N GLY A 101 18.69 8.66 8.47
CA GLY A 101 18.02 9.92 8.80
C GLY A 101 16.84 10.27 7.87
N HIS A 102 15.95 9.31 7.62
CA HIS A 102 14.73 9.50 6.81
C HIS A 102 13.50 9.06 7.59
#